data_AF-K1TZW0-F1
#
_entry.id   AF-K1TZW0-F1
#
_cell.length_a   1.000
_cell.length_b   1.000
_cell.length_c   1.000
_cell.angle_alpha   90.00
_cell.angle_beta   90.00
_cell.angle_gamma   90.00
#
_symmetry.space_group_name_H-M   'P 1'
#
loop_
_entity.id
_entity.type
_entity.pdbx_description
1 polymer ?
#
loop_
_entity_poly.entity_id
_entity_poly.type
_entity_poly.pdbx_seq_one_letter_code
_entity_poly.pdbx_strand_id
1 'polypeptide(L)'
;EELRERGVENEFGFVGVASRLVRFDPKYTQIFNSLLGKTVIAEDLDCGIAMARKYRNAFRIVTLDGQVINRGGSMTGGSTSRSAGVLSRAAELERLNGRTSEMHRKLEEAKVAEEASRRELDAAQYELTTAETQRRAAEDEVLRLQGVKNQFDMLLSNLRESVENLAGEIEAIDGRIQENEVRNAAAEQTVADREGEAASCRVQAEAILSGQSELLTRSGQLSETIAAHKAELAAIDANRDGALRRA
;
A
#
# COMPACT_ATOMS: atom_id res chain seq x y z
N GLU A 1 -31.04 -49.43 -71.74
CA GLU A 1 -29.99 -50.47 -71.94
C GLU A 1 -28.63 -49.83 -71.86
N GLU A 2 -27.70 -50.47 -71.16
CA GLU A 2 -26.31 -50.02 -71.01
C GLU A 2 -25.44 -50.42 -72.22
N LEU A 3 -24.25 -49.83 -72.31
CA LEU A 3 -23.22 -50.09 -73.33
C LEU A 3 -22.99 -51.60 -73.52
N ARG A 4 -22.98 -52.06 -74.79
CA ARG A 4 -22.90 -53.50 -75.13
C ARG A 4 -21.51 -53.92 -75.61
N GLU A 5 -20.69 -52.95 -75.97
CA GLU A 5 -19.34 -53.10 -76.49
C GLU A 5 -18.39 -53.47 -75.35
N ARG A 6 -17.75 -54.64 -75.47
CA ARG A 6 -16.82 -55.15 -74.46
C ARG A 6 -15.41 -54.60 -74.68
N GLY A 7 -14.70 -54.30 -73.60
CA GLY A 7 -13.30 -53.88 -73.63
C GLY A 7 -13.08 -52.38 -73.79
N VAL A 8 -14.14 -51.58 -73.87
CA VAL A 8 -14.05 -50.10 -73.93
C VAL A 8 -13.39 -49.55 -72.66
N GLU A 9 -13.61 -50.23 -71.54
CA GLU A 9 -13.00 -49.94 -70.24
C GLU A 9 -11.47 -50.06 -70.20
N ASN A 10 -10.86 -50.73 -71.19
CA ASN A 10 -9.42 -50.92 -71.28
C ASN A 10 -8.76 -49.93 -72.26
N GLU A 11 -9.53 -49.03 -72.87
CA GLU A 11 -8.98 -48.03 -73.78
C GLU A 11 -8.29 -46.91 -73.04
N PHE A 12 -7.21 -46.40 -73.63
CA PHE A 12 -6.49 -45.26 -73.10
C PHE A 12 -7.38 -44.01 -73.07
N GLY A 13 -7.41 -43.33 -71.92
CA GLY A 13 -8.26 -42.16 -71.69
C GLY A 13 -9.73 -42.47 -71.39
N PHE A 14 -10.11 -43.73 -71.12
CA PHE A 14 -11.46 -44.07 -70.67
C PHE A 14 -11.67 -43.64 -69.20
N VAL A 15 -12.69 -42.82 -68.96
CA VAL A 15 -13.05 -42.36 -67.61
C VAL A 15 -14.19 -43.19 -67.02
N GLY A 16 -15.19 -43.54 -67.84
CA GLY A 16 -16.35 -44.31 -67.37
C GLY A 16 -17.56 -44.23 -68.30
N VAL A 17 -18.56 -45.06 -68.04
CA VAL A 17 -19.90 -44.91 -68.66
C VAL A 17 -20.65 -43.84 -67.89
N ALA A 18 -21.23 -42.85 -68.58
CA ALA A 18 -21.82 -41.67 -67.95
C ALA A 18 -22.92 -42.00 -66.93
N SER A 19 -23.71 -43.07 -67.13
CA SER A 19 -24.71 -43.54 -66.17
C SER A 19 -24.12 -44.03 -64.84
N ARG A 20 -22.87 -44.49 -64.84
CA ARG A 20 -22.16 -45.00 -63.65
C ARG A 20 -21.45 -43.89 -62.87
N LEU A 21 -21.28 -42.72 -63.47
CA LEU A 21 -20.58 -41.57 -62.87
C LEU A 21 -21.52 -40.61 -62.13
N VAL A 22 -22.82 -40.85 -62.18
CA VAL A 22 -23.84 -40.01 -61.54
C VAL A 22 -24.57 -40.78 -60.44
N ARG A 23 -24.98 -40.07 -59.38
CA ARG A 23 -25.84 -40.62 -58.31
C ARG A 23 -27.28 -40.18 -58.54
N PHE A 24 -28.21 -41.12 -58.52
CA PHE A 24 -29.65 -40.87 -58.67
C PHE A 24 -30.45 -41.91 -57.88
N ASP A 25 -31.72 -41.60 -57.60
CA ASP A 25 -32.63 -42.53 -56.94
C ASP A 25 -32.87 -43.79 -57.80
N PRO A 26 -32.70 -45.01 -57.26
CA PRO A 26 -32.85 -46.27 -58.01
C PRO A 26 -34.14 -46.39 -58.83
N LYS A 27 -35.24 -45.74 -58.43
CA LYS A 27 -36.50 -45.75 -59.20
C LYS A 27 -36.36 -45.16 -60.61
N TYR A 28 -35.35 -44.32 -60.85
CA TYR A 28 -35.10 -43.67 -62.14
C TYR A 28 -34.03 -44.37 -63.00
N THR A 29 -33.57 -45.55 -62.59
CA THR A 29 -32.51 -46.30 -63.29
C THR A 29 -32.76 -46.42 -64.80
N GLN A 30 -33.99 -46.69 -65.23
CA GLN A 30 -34.30 -46.82 -66.66
C GLN A 30 -34.14 -45.49 -67.42
N ILE A 31 -34.48 -44.37 -66.79
CA ILE A 31 -34.36 -43.03 -67.39
C ILE A 31 -32.88 -42.69 -67.57
N PHE A 32 -32.08 -42.85 -66.52
CA PHE A 32 -30.64 -42.56 -66.57
C PHE A 32 -29.90 -43.51 -67.52
N ASN A 33 -30.25 -44.79 -67.56
CA ASN A 33 -29.68 -45.72 -68.53
C ASN A 33 -30.09 -45.40 -69.98
N SER A 34 -31.29 -44.86 -70.20
CA SER A 34 -31.71 -44.40 -71.52
C SER A 34 -30.94 -43.16 -71.98
N LEU A 35 -30.72 -42.19 -71.07
CA LEU A 35 -30.07 -40.92 -71.40
C LEU A 35 -28.54 -41.00 -71.44
N LEU A 36 -27.95 -41.79 -70.54
CA LEU A 36 -26.50 -41.81 -70.29
C LEU A 36 -25.86 -43.19 -70.45
N GLY A 37 -26.63 -44.29 -70.44
CA GLY A 37 -26.09 -45.65 -70.48
C GLY A 37 -25.36 -46.03 -71.78
N LYS A 38 -25.54 -45.22 -72.83
CA LYS A 38 -24.90 -45.36 -74.15
C LYS A 38 -23.86 -44.28 -74.44
N THR A 39 -23.39 -43.60 -73.38
CA THR A 39 -22.42 -42.50 -73.43
C THR A 39 -21.18 -42.86 -72.63
N VAL A 40 -20.02 -42.80 -73.28
CA VAL A 40 -18.72 -43.02 -72.68
C VAL A 40 -18.07 -41.66 -72.41
N ILE A 41 -17.45 -41.50 -71.25
CA ILE A 41 -16.66 -40.33 -70.91
C ILE A 41 -15.19 -40.64 -71.19
N ALA A 42 -14.55 -39.77 -71.96
CA ALA A 42 -13.13 -39.80 -72.27
C ALA A 42 -12.41 -38.62 -71.62
N GLU A 43 -11.11 -38.76 -71.37
CA GLU A 43 -10.28 -37.72 -70.77
C GLU A 43 -10.19 -36.51 -71.71
N ASP A 44 -9.80 -36.74 -72.96
CA ASP A 44 -9.61 -35.72 -73.99
C ASP A 44 -10.19 -36.14 -75.36
N LEU A 45 -10.11 -35.23 -76.34
CA LEU A 45 -10.64 -35.45 -77.69
C LEU A 45 -9.90 -36.53 -78.46
N ASP A 46 -8.57 -36.59 -78.33
CA ASP A 46 -7.73 -37.50 -79.10
C ASP A 46 -8.00 -38.96 -78.68
N CYS A 47 -8.11 -39.20 -77.37
CA CYS A 47 -8.57 -40.44 -76.78
C CYS A 47 -9.99 -40.77 -77.27
N GLY A 48 -10.89 -39.79 -77.26
CA GLY A 48 -12.26 -39.95 -77.75
C GLY A 48 -12.33 -40.37 -79.23
N ILE A 49 -11.52 -39.74 -80.10
CA ILE A 49 -11.45 -40.07 -81.53
C ILE A 49 -10.89 -41.48 -81.74
N ALA A 50 -9.84 -41.85 -81.00
CA ALA A 50 -9.24 -43.19 -81.08
C ALA A 50 -10.26 -44.28 -80.73
N MET A 51 -11.00 -44.10 -79.63
CA MET A 51 -12.10 -44.98 -79.23
C MET A 51 -13.23 -45.01 -80.28
N ALA A 52 -13.66 -43.84 -80.75
CA ALA A 52 -14.72 -43.73 -81.75
C ALA A 52 -14.39 -44.54 -83.02
N ARG A 53 -13.15 -44.44 -83.51
CA ARG A 53 -12.67 -45.19 -84.69
C ARG A 53 -12.61 -46.69 -84.42
N LYS A 54 -12.02 -47.11 -83.29
CA LYS A 54 -11.85 -48.53 -82.93
C LYS A 54 -13.20 -49.26 -82.82
N TYR A 55 -14.19 -48.59 -82.24
CA TYR A 55 -15.54 -49.14 -82.06
C TYR A 55 -16.54 -48.69 -83.12
N ARG A 56 -16.05 -48.19 -84.28
CA ARG A 56 -16.87 -47.80 -85.44
C ARG A 56 -18.05 -46.89 -85.11
N ASN A 57 -17.84 -45.93 -84.21
CA ASN A 57 -18.82 -44.94 -83.74
C ASN A 57 -20.11 -45.57 -83.17
N ALA A 58 -20.01 -46.73 -82.53
CA ALA A 58 -21.16 -47.47 -82.01
C ALA A 58 -21.87 -46.78 -80.83
N PHE A 59 -21.18 -45.87 -80.13
CA PHE A 59 -21.69 -45.15 -78.95
C PHE A 59 -21.29 -43.68 -78.94
N ARG A 60 -21.95 -42.89 -78.08
CA ARG A 60 -21.64 -41.47 -77.90
C ARG A 60 -20.44 -41.34 -76.97
N ILE A 61 -19.51 -40.45 -77.28
CA ILE A 61 -18.34 -40.15 -76.44
C ILE A 61 -18.38 -38.67 -76.06
N VAL A 62 -18.10 -38.35 -74.81
CA VAL A 62 -18.01 -36.98 -74.30
C VAL A 62 -16.69 -36.81 -73.56
N THR A 63 -15.93 -35.75 -73.85
CA THR A 63 -14.66 -35.47 -73.18
C THR A 63 -14.88 -34.74 -71.85
N LEU A 64 -13.89 -34.70 -70.95
CA LEU A 64 -13.98 -33.91 -69.72
C LEU A 64 -14.12 -32.40 -70.00
N ASP A 65 -13.59 -31.94 -71.13
CA ASP A 65 -13.74 -30.57 -71.62
C ASP A 65 -15.10 -30.30 -72.31
N GLY A 66 -15.98 -31.30 -72.38
CA GLY A 66 -17.35 -31.16 -72.85
C GLY A 66 -17.55 -31.25 -74.36
N GLN A 67 -16.55 -31.72 -75.12
CA GLN A 67 -16.71 -32.00 -76.55
C GLN A 67 -17.44 -33.33 -76.75
N VAL A 68 -18.25 -33.43 -77.81
CA VAL A 68 -19.12 -34.59 -78.02
C VAL A 68 -18.86 -35.23 -79.38
N ILE A 69 -18.68 -36.55 -79.38
CA ILE A 69 -18.65 -37.40 -80.58
C ILE A 69 -19.91 -38.27 -80.54
N ASN A 70 -20.82 -38.05 -81.49
CA ASN A 70 -22.08 -38.79 -81.55
C ASN A 70 -21.92 -40.15 -82.23
N ARG A 71 -22.92 -41.00 -81.98
CA ARG A 71 -23.12 -42.22 -82.78
C ARG A 71 -23.24 -41.83 -84.26
N GLY A 72 -22.50 -42.53 -85.12
CA GLY A 72 -22.41 -42.19 -86.55
C GLY A 72 -21.30 -41.18 -86.91
N GLY A 73 -20.49 -40.72 -85.94
CA GLY A 73 -19.23 -40.03 -86.19
C GLY A 73 -19.33 -38.51 -86.38
N SER A 74 -20.52 -37.91 -86.21
CA SER A 74 -20.61 -36.45 -86.15
C SER A 74 -19.98 -35.94 -84.85
N MET A 75 -19.15 -34.92 -84.97
CA MET A 75 -18.46 -34.30 -83.84
C MET A 75 -19.04 -32.91 -83.61
N THR A 76 -19.34 -32.60 -82.36
CA THR A 76 -19.71 -31.26 -81.92
C THR A 76 -18.56 -30.73 -81.07
N GLY A 77 -17.82 -29.79 -81.65
CA GLY A 77 -16.75 -29.04 -81.00
C GLY A 77 -16.89 -27.56 -81.33
N GLY A 78 -16.71 -26.71 -80.34
CA GLY A 78 -16.80 -25.26 -80.46
C GLY A 78 -16.52 -24.59 -79.12
N SER A 79 -16.38 -23.27 -79.10
CA SER A 79 -16.26 -22.47 -77.88
C SER A 79 -17.61 -22.43 -77.16
N THR A 80 -17.97 -23.53 -76.50
CA THR A 80 -19.02 -23.50 -75.49
C THR A 80 -18.55 -22.53 -74.41
N SER A 81 -19.14 -21.33 -74.41
CA SER A 81 -18.93 -20.37 -73.33
C SER A 81 -19.07 -21.12 -72.01
N ARG A 82 -18.14 -20.90 -71.08
CA ARG A 82 -18.13 -21.47 -69.72
C ARG A 82 -19.32 -20.97 -68.89
N SER A 83 -20.52 -20.90 -69.46
CA SER A 83 -21.75 -20.74 -68.71
C SER A 83 -21.91 -22.01 -67.87
N ALA A 84 -21.47 -21.91 -66.62
CA ALA A 84 -21.66 -22.91 -65.59
C ALA A 84 -23.09 -23.45 -65.67
N GLY A 85 -23.23 -24.69 -66.16
CA GLY A 85 -24.53 -25.34 -66.32
C GLY A 85 -25.23 -25.50 -64.97
N VAL A 86 -26.50 -25.93 -65.00
CA VAL A 86 -27.33 -26.12 -63.80
C VAL A 86 -26.63 -26.94 -62.71
N LEU A 87 -25.83 -27.95 -63.10
CA LEU A 87 -25.02 -28.77 -62.19
C LEU A 87 -23.91 -27.98 -61.47
N SER A 88 -23.20 -27.10 -62.17
CA SER A 88 -22.14 -26.28 -61.57
C SER A 88 -22.70 -25.26 -60.59
N ARG A 89 -23.88 -24.69 -60.89
CA ARG A 89 -24.60 -23.80 -59.96
C ARG A 89 -25.09 -24.54 -58.72
N ALA A 90 -25.57 -25.77 -58.86
CA ALA A 90 -25.99 -26.61 -57.73
C ALA A 90 -24.81 -26.93 -56.79
N ALA A 91 -23.66 -27.32 -57.34
CA ALA A 91 -22.44 -27.56 -56.55
C ALA A 91 -21.92 -26.29 -55.87
N GLU A 92 -22.02 -25.14 -56.54
CA GLU A 92 -21.66 -23.84 -55.95
C GLU A 92 -22.59 -23.44 -54.81
N LEU A 93 -23.91 -23.65 -54.95
CA LEU A 93 -24.89 -23.43 -53.89
C LEU A 93 -24.61 -24.31 -52.66
N GLU A 94 -24.30 -25.59 -52.87
CA GLU A 94 -23.96 -26.51 -51.76
C GLU A 94 -22.69 -26.05 -51.02
N ARG A 95 -21.66 -25.64 -51.76
CA ARG A 95 -20.42 -25.08 -51.18
C ARG A 95 -20.69 -23.78 -50.41
N LEU A 96 -21.52 -22.88 -50.94
CA LEU A 96 -21.88 -21.64 -50.28
C LEU A 96 -22.68 -21.90 -49.01
N ASN A 97 -23.64 -22.82 -49.03
CA ASN A 97 -24.42 -23.21 -47.85
C ASN A 97 -23.54 -23.82 -46.75
N GLY A 98 -22.55 -24.65 -47.12
CA GLY A 98 -21.55 -25.17 -46.19
C GLY A 98 -20.73 -24.05 -45.54
N ARG A 99 -20.24 -23.09 -46.35
CA ARG A 99 -19.52 -21.91 -45.85
C ARG A 99 -20.38 -21.05 -44.92
N THR A 100 -21.64 -20.80 -45.26
CA THR A 100 -22.56 -20.03 -44.42
C THR A 100 -22.78 -20.70 -43.07
N SER A 101 -22.97 -22.02 -43.06
CA SER A 101 -23.12 -22.78 -41.81
C SER A 101 -21.85 -22.72 -40.94
N GLU A 102 -20.67 -22.86 -41.55
CA GLU A 102 -19.40 -22.75 -40.84
C GLU A 102 -19.21 -21.33 -40.25
N MET A 103 -19.53 -20.29 -41.02
CA MET A 103 -19.44 -18.91 -40.56
C MET A 103 -20.44 -18.61 -39.42
N HIS A 104 -21.65 -19.14 -39.49
CA HIS A 104 -22.61 -19.03 -38.39
C HIS A 104 -22.12 -19.72 -37.12
N ARG A 105 -21.50 -20.91 -37.23
CA ARG A 105 -20.92 -21.58 -36.07
C ARG A 105 -19.80 -20.74 -35.44
N LYS A 106 -18.87 -20.22 -36.26
CA LYS A 106 -17.78 -19.36 -35.77
C LYS A 106 -18.28 -18.08 -35.13
N LEU A 107 -19.34 -17.48 -35.68
CA LEU A 107 -19.96 -16.29 -35.11
C LEU A 107 -20.52 -16.58 -33.72
N GLU A 108 -21.18 -17.72 -33.54
CA GLU A 108 -21.78 -18.06 -32.25
C GLU A 108 -20.72 -18.44 -31.21
N GLU A 109 -19.67 -19.16 -31.61
CA GLU A 109 -18.48 -19.42 -30.77
C GLU A 109 -17.82 -18.10 -30.32
N ALA A 110 -17.67 -17.13 -31.25
CA ALA A 110 -17.08 -15.83 -30.94
C ALA A 110 -17.93 -15.01 -29.97
N LYS A 111 -19.27 -15.02 -30.11
CA LYS A 111 -20.16 -14.33 -29.16
C LYS A 111 -20.09 -14.92 -27.75
N VAL A 112 -20.06 -16.24 -27.63
CA VAL A 112 -19.92 -16.90 -26.32
C VAL A 112 -18.59 -16.52 -25.66
N ALA A 113 -17.51 -16.49 -26.44
CA ALA A 113 -16.21 -16.04 -25.95
C ALA A 113 -16.22 -14.56 -25.54
N GLU A 114 -16.85 -13.68 -26.34
CA GLU A 114 -17.02 -12.26 -26.02
C GLU A 114 -17.79 -12.06 -24.70
N GLU A 115 -18.91 -12.77 -24.51
CA GLU A 115 -19.69 -12.69 -23.27
C GLU A 115 -18.90 -13.17 -22.06
N ALA A 116 -18.10 -14.24 -22.20
CA ALA A 116 -17.24 -14.73 -21.14
C ALA A 116 -16.17 -13.69 -20.76
N SER A 117 -15.44 -13.16 -21.75
CA SER A 117 -14.44 -12.11 -21.52
C SER A 117 -15.04 -10.84 -20.94
N ARG A 118 -16.27 -10.49 -21.32
CA ARG A 118 -16.97 -9.33 -20.75
C ARG A 118 -17.30 -9.53 -19.27
N ARG A 119 -17.74 -10.71 -18.86
CA ARG A 119 -17.99 -11.03 -17.45
C ARG A 119 -16.71 -11.00 -16.62
N GLU A 120 -15.61 -11.51 -17.16
CA GLU A 120 -14.30 -11.45 -16.51
C GLU A 120 -13.83 -9.99 -16.34
N LEU A 121 -14.03 -9.17 -17.37
CA LEU A 121 -13.71 -7.74 -17.31
C LEU A 121 -14.53 -7.02 -16.23
N ASP A 122 -15.83 -7.25 -16.18
CA ASP A 122 -16.72 -6.63 -15.20
C ASP A 122 -16.33 -7.04 -13.75
N ALA A 123 -15.97 -8.31 -13.55
CA ALA A 123 -15.48 -8.81 -12.26
C ALA A 123 -14.15 -8.14 -11.86
N ALA A 124 -13.18 -8.07 -12.78
CA ALA A 124 -11.89 -7.43 -12.54
C ALA A 124 -12.03 -5.92 -12.24
N GLN A 125 -12.96 -5.23 -12.91
CA GLN A 125 -13.25 -3.82 -12.63
C GLN A 125 -13.86 -3.62 -11.24
N TYR A 126 -14.74 -4.52 -10.81
CA TYR A 126 -15.32 -4.49 -9.47
C TYR A 126 -14.26 -4.72 -8.39
N GLU A 127 -13.37 -5.69 -8.60
CA GLU A 127 -12.25 -5.96 -7.69
C GLU A 127 -11.30 -4.77 -7.61
N LEU A 128 -10.94 -4.17 -8.76
CA LEU A 128 -10.11 -2.97 -8.80
C LEU A 128 -10.73 -1.81 -8.02
N THR A 129 -12.01 -1.54 -8.24
CA THR A 129 -12.73 -0.47 -7.53
C THR A 129 -12.73 -0.72 -6.02
N THR A 130 -12.96 -1.97 -5.60
CA THR A 130 -12.94 -2.36 -4.19
C THR A 130 -11.55 -2.16 -3.58
N ALA A 131 -10.50 -2.62 -4.26
CA ALA A 131 -9.12 -2.46 -3.83
C ALA A 131 -8.69 -0.99 -3.73
N GLU A 132 -9.10 -0.14 -4.68
CA GLU A 132 -8.84 1.30 -4.64
C GLU A 132 -9.52 1.97 -3.44
N THR A 133 -10.75 1.55 -3.11
CA THR A 133 -11.49 2.08 -1.97
C THR A 133 -10.81 1.69 -0.65
N GLN A 134 -10.36 0.44 -0.54
CA GLN A 134 -9.59 -0.04 0.62
C GLN A 134 -8.24 0.67 0.74
N ARG A 135 -7.53 0.89 -0.37
CA ARG A 135 -6.27 1.63 -0.38
C ARG A 135 -6.46 3.05 0.15
N ARG A 136 -7.48 3.77 -0.33
CA ARG A 136 -7.79 5.13 0.15
C ARG A 136 -8.10 5.16 1.65
N ALA A 137 -8.92 4.22 2.13
CA ALA A 137 -9.23 4.12 3.56
C ALA A 137 -7.98 3.86 4.42
N ALA A 138 -7.06 3.02 3.93
CA ALA A 138 -5.78 2.79 4.60
C ALA A 138 -4.87 4.03 4.60
N GLU A 139 -4.84 4.78 3.49
CA GLU A 139 -4.08 6.03 3.39
C GLU A 139 -4.60 7.11 4.36
N ASP A 140 -5.92 7.25 4.46
CA ASP A 140 -6.56 8.18 5.41
C ASP A 140 -6.23 7.80 6.87
N GLU A 141 -6.26 6.50 7.18
CA GLU A 141 -5.91 6.01 8.52
C GLU A 141 -4.44 6.24 8.87
N VAL A 142 -3.52 6.06 7.90
CA VAL A 142 -2.10 6.38 8.08
C VAL A 142 -1.91 7.86 8.39
N LEU A 143 -2.57 8.75 7.63
CA LEU A 143 -2.55 10.20 7.88
C LEU A 143 -3.06 10.55 9.28
N ARG A 144 -4.17 9.93 9.69
CA ARG A 144 -4.75 10.11 11.04
C ARG A 144 -3.76 9.68 12.13
N LEU A 145 -3.17 8.49 12.00
CA LEU A 145 -2.21 7.97 12.97
C LEU A 145 -0.92 8.79 13.02
N GLN A 146 -0.45 9.31 11.88
CA GLN A 146 0.68 10.25 11.84
C GLN A 146 0.37 11.55 12.59
N GLY A 147 -0.84 12.10 12.43
CA GLY A 147 -1.29 13.27 13.18
C GLY A 147 -1.27 13.02 14.69
N VAL A 148 -1.82 11.89 15.13
CA VAL A 148 -1.82 11.47 16.55
C VAL A 148 -0.40 11.28 17.08
N LYS A 149 0.48 10.63 16.30
CA LYS A 149 1.89 10.46 16.67
C LYS A 149 2.58 11.81 16.87
N ASN A 150 2.42 12.74 15.92
CA ASN A 150 3.02 14.07 16.02
C ASN A 150 2.54 14.84 17.26
N GLN A 151 1.26 14.71 17.62
CA GLN A 151 0.72 15.28 18.86
C GLN A 151 1.41 14.70 20.10
N PHE A 152 1.57 13.38 20.15
CA PHE A 152 2.29 12.73 21.26
C PHE A 152 3.76 13.11 21.31
N ASP A 153 4.43 13.24 20.16
CA ASP A 153 5.83 13.67 20.07
C ASP A 153 6.00 15.09 20.65
N MET A 154 5.08 16.02 20.34
CA MET A 154 5.08 17.38 20.93
C MET A 154 4.84 17.36 22.44
N LEU A 155 3.86 16.58 22.91
CA LEU A 155 3.58 16.45 24.35
C LEU A 155 4.78 15.89 25.11
N LEU A 156 5.44 14.89 24.54
CA LEU A 156 6.62 14.26 25.12
C LEU A 156 7.80 15.24 25.18
N SER A 157 7.98 16.07 24.14
CA SER A 157 8.99 17.12 24.13
C SER A 157 8.74 18.16 25.24
N ASN A 158 7.51 18.67 25.34
CA ASN A 158 7.16 19.66 26.37
C ASN A 158 7.33 19.09 27.78
N LEU A 159 6.97 17.81 27.98
CA LEU A 159 7.10 17.17 29.28
C LEU A 159 8.57 16.97 29.66
N ARG A 160 9.44 16.64 28.70
CA ARG A 160 10.89 16.55 28.92
C ARG A 160 11.49 17.88 29.32
N GLU A 161 11.15 18.95 28.62
CA GLU A 161 11.59 20.31 28.96
C GLU A 161 11.09 20.71 30.36
N SER A 162 9.85 20.37 30.71
CA SER A 162 9.30 20.63 32.04
C SER A 162 10.06 19.89 33.14
N VAL A 163 10.45 18.64 32.89
CA VAL A 163 11.26 17.84 33.83
C VAL A 163 12.65 18.45 34.01
N GLU A 164 13.29 18.88 32.93
CA GLU A 164 14.61 19.54 32.97
C GLU A 164 14.56 20.85 33.76
N ASN A 165 13.55 21.68 33.51
CA ASN A 165 13.34 22.92 34.25
C ASN A 165 13.11 22.67 35.74
N LEU A 166 12.25 21.72 36.10
CA LEU A 166 12.00 21.35 37.49
C LEU A 166 13.24 20.79 38.18
N ALA A 167 14.06 20.00 37.47
CA ALA A 167 15.33 19.51 38.02
C ALA A 167 16.29 20.67 38.33
N GLY A 168 16.39 21.66 37.44
CA GLY A 168 17.17 22.88 37.67
C GLY A 168 16.63 23.73 38.83
N GLU A 169 15.30 23.83 38.97
CA GLU A 169 14.69 24.52 40.12
C GLU A 169 15.01 23.82 41.45
N ILE A 170 14.96 22.49 41.49
CA ILE A 170 15.33 21.70 42.68
C ILE A 170 16.80 21.98 43.05
N GLU A 171 17.72 21.90 42.09
CA GLU A 171 19.14 22.15 42.33
C GLU A 171 19.39 23.58 42.86
N ALA A 172 18.71 24.58 42.30
CA ALA A 172 18.79 25.95 42.77
C ALA A 172 18.24 26.13 44.18
N ILE A 173 17.14 25.45 44.53
CA ILE A 173 16.56 25.48 45.88
C ILE A 173 17.51 24.80 46.88
N ASP A 174 18.06 23.64 46.54
CA ASP A 174 19.01 22.91 47.39
C ASP A 174 20.25 23.77 47.68
N GLY A 175 20.79 24.46 46.67
CA GLY A 175 21.89 25.41 46.85
C GLY A 175 21.53 26.55 47.81
N ARG A 176 20.30 27.10 47.71
CA ARG A 176 19.82 28.15 48.63
C ARG A 176 19.60 27.63 50.05
N ILE A 177 19.18 26.38 50.21
CA ILE A 177 19.03 25.75 51.54
C ILE A 177 20.40 25.63 52.19
N GLN A 178 21.39 25.07 51.49
CA GLN A 178 22.76 24.94 52.00
C GLN A 178 23.37 26.30 52.36
N GLU A 179 23.18 27.32 51.52
CA GLU A 179 23.68 28.66 51.82
C GLU A 179 23.02 29.25 53.08
N ASN A 180 21.70 29.06 53.25
CA ASN A 180 21.00 29.52 54.44
C ASN A 180 21.40 28.75 55.69
N GLU A 181 21.65 27.44 55.60
CA GLU A 181 22.16 26.65 56.72
C GLU A 181 23.53 27.17 57.20
N VAL A 182 24.44 27.45 56.27
CA VAL A 182 25.76 28.04 56.59
C VAL A 182 25.60 29.41 57.23
N ARG A 183 24.73 30.27 56.68
CA ARG A 183 24.47 31.61 57.27
C ARG A 183 23.85 31.50 58.66
N ASN A 184 22.92 30.57 58.87
CA ASN A 184 22.25 30.37 60.15
C ASN A 184 23.26 29.88 61.21
N ALA A 185 24.11 28.91 60.88
CA ALA A 185 25.17 28.46 61.76
C ALA A 185 26.16 29.57 62.12
N ALA A 186 26.54 30.42 61.16
CA ALA A 186 27.40 31.58 61.41
C ALA A 186 26.72 32.62 62.32
N ALA A 187 25.41 32.85 62.13
CA ALA A 187 24.62 33.74 62.97
C ALA A 187 24.50 33.19 64.40
N GLU A 188 24.23 31.90 64.57
CA GLU A 188 24.17 31.22 65.87
C GLU A 188 25.51 31.32 66.62
N GLN A 189 26.64 31.11 65.93
CA GLN A 189 27.96 31.30 66.52
C GLN A 189 28.18 32.75 66.96
N THR A 190 27.80 33.72 66.12
CA THR A 190 27.93 35.15 66.45
C THR A 190 27.09 35.52 67.66
N VAL A 191 25.86 34.99 67.77
CA VAL A 191 25.00 35.19 68.94
C VAL A 191 25.66 34.60 70.19
N ALA A 192 26.17 33.37 70.13
CA ALA A 192 26.85 32.73 71.25
C ALA A 192 28.09 33.53 71.72
N ASP A 193 28.90 34.02 70.79
CA ASP A 193 30.07 34.86 71.10
C ASP A 193 29.64 36.15 71.84
N ARG A 194 28.59 36.82 71.35
CA ARG A 194 28.06 38.05 71.97
C ARG A 194 27.41 37.83 73.32
N GLU A 195 26.71 36.70 73.51
CA GLU A 195 26.17 36.32 74.82
C GLU A 195 27.31 36.04 75.82
N GLY A 196 28.39 35.41 75.37
CA GLY A 196 29.61 35.21 76.17
C GLY A 196 30.28 36.52 76.59
N GLU A 197 30.46 37.46 75.65
CA GLU A 197 30.98 38.80 75.92
C GLU A 197 30.07 39.55 76.91
N ALA A 198 28.75 39.54 76.68
CA ALA A 198 27.78 40.19 77.56
C ALA A 198 27.80 39.61 78.98
N ALA A 199 27.93 38.28 79.12
CA ALA A 199 28.08 37.63 80.42
C ALA A 199 29.37 38.06 81.13
N SER A 200 30.49 38.14 80.41
CA SER A 200 31.77 38.62 80.96
C SER A 200 31.67 40.07 81.44
N CYS A 201 31.09 40.96 80.63
CA CYS A 201 30.84 42.34 80.99
C CYS A 201 29.93 42.47 82.24
N ARG A 202 28.92 41.61 82.36
CA ARG A 202 28.04 41.58 83.55
C ARG A 202 28.81 41.19 84.81
N VAL A 203 29.65 40.15 84.75
CA VAL A 203 30.51 39.74 85.88
C VAL A 203 31.47 40.86 86.28
N GLN A 204 32.09 41.53 85.30
CA GLN A 204 32.97 42.68 85.57
C GLN A 204 32.20 43.84 86.22
N ALA A 205 31.00 44.16 85.72
CA ALA A 205 30.16 45.21 86.29
C ALA A 205 29.75 44.89 87.74
N GLU A 206 29.35 43.65 88.03
CA GLU A 206 29.03 43.19 89.38
C GLU A 206 30.25 43.28 90.31
N ALA A 207 31.44 42.86 89.84
CA ALA A 207 32.68 42.97 90.61
C ALA A 207 33.05 44.44 90.92
N ILE A 208 32.92 45.33 89.93
CA ILE A 208 33.16 46.78 90.11
C ILE A 208 32.16 47.37 91.11
N LEU A 209 30.87 47.04 91.01
CA LEU A 209 29.83 47.51 91.93
C LEU A 209 30.05 47.01 93.36
N SER A 210 30.48 45.75 93.53
CA SER A 210 30.86 45.20 94.83
C SER A 210 32.05 45.95 95.42
N GLY A 211 33.11 46.15 94.62
CA GLY A 211 34.28 46.92 95.03
C GLY A 211 33.95 48.37 95.39
N GLN A 212 33.06 49.02 94.65
CA GLN A 212 32.58 50.37 94.96
C GLN A 212 31.81 50.40 96.30
N SER A 213 30.97 49.40 96.57
CA SER A 213 30.23 49.28 97.84
C SER A 213 31.16 49.09 99.03
N GLU A 214 32.21 48.27 98.89
CA GLU A 214 33.25 48.12 99.91
C GLU A 214 34.01 49.43 100.16
N LEU A 215 34.38 50.15 99.09
CA LEU A 215 35.06 51.45 99.20
C LEU A 215 34.18 52.51 99.87
N LEU A 216 32.89 52.57 99.55
CA LEU A 216 31.93 53.45 100.21
C LEU A 216 31.80 53.12 101.71
N THR A 217 31.76 51.82 102.05
CA THR A 217 31.72 51.37 103.45
C THR A 217 32.98 51.79 104.21
N ARG A 218 34.17 51.57 103.63
CA ARG A 218 35.45 52.02 104.21
C ARG A 218 35.54 53.54 104.32
N SER A 219 35.04 54.28 103.33
CA SER A 219 34.99 55.74 103.36
C SER A 219 34.06 56.25 104.46
N GLY A 220 32.92 55.60 104.67
CA GLY A 220 32.02 55.85 105.80
C GLY A 220 32.69 55.61 107.15
N GLN A 221 33.32 54.44 107.34
CA GLN A 221 34.09 54.11 108.55
C GLN A 221 35.23 55.10 108.81
N LEU A 222 35.99 55.47 107.78
CA LEU A 222 37.03 56.49 107.88
C LEU A 222 36.44 57.86 108.28
N SER A 223 35.30 58.24 107.70
CA SER A 223 34.62 59.48 108.08
C SER A 223 34.15 59.46 109.53
N GLU A 224 33.63 58.33 110.03
CA GLU A 224 33.28 58.15 111.43
C GLU A 224 34.50 58.22 112.36
N THR A 225 35.61 57.55 112.01
CA THR A 225 36.85 57.63 112.81
C THR A 225 37.44 59.04 112.83
N ILE A 226 37.41 59.77 111.70
CA ILE A 226 37.82 61.18 111.65
C ILE A 226 36.91 62.04 112.53
N ALA A 227 35.59 61.81 112.50
CA ALA A 227 34.66 62.53 113.37
C ALA A 227 34.91 62.24 114.85
N ALA A 228 35.16 60.98 115.21
CA ALA A 228 35.50 60.56 116.57
C ALA A 228 36.80 61.21 117.06
N HIS A 229 37.88 61.14 116.27
CA HIS A 229 39.15 61.80 116.60
C HIS A 229 39.03 63.32 116.67
N LYS A 230 38.24 63.96 115.81
CA LYS A 230 37.94 65.41 115.93
C LYS A 230 37.20 65.73 117.22
N ALA A 231 36.24 64.89 117.63
CA ALA A 231 35.51 65.07 118.88
C ALA A 231 36.43 64.87 120.11
N GLU A 232 37.32 63.88 120.08
CA GLU A 232 38.36 63.70 121.10
C GLU A 232 39.30 64.90 121.18
N LEU A 233 39.78 65.40 120.03
CA LEU A 233 40.62 66.60 119.97
C LEU A 233 39.90 67.83 120.54
N ALA A 234 38.63 68.04 120.16
CA ALA A 234 37.82 69.12 120.71
C ALA A 234 37.60 68.98 122.23
N ALA A 235 37.44 67.77 122.74
CA ALA A 235 37.34 67.51 124.18
C ALA A 235 38.66 67.78 124.91
N ILE A 236 39.80 67.42 124.32
CA ILE A 236 41.13 67.73 124.85
C ILE A 236 41.38 69.25 124.84
N ASP A 237 41.07 69.94 123.74
CA ASP A 237 41.20 71.39 123.62
C ASP A 237 40.27 72.11 124.60
N ALA A 238 39.02 71.66 124.77
CA ALA A 238 38.11 72.20 125.77
C ALA A 238 38.61 71.96 127.21
N ASN A 239 39.21 70.81 127.50
CA ASN A 239 39.85 70.54 128.79
C ASN A 239 41.07 71.43 129.01
N ARG A 240 41.88 71.68 127.97
CA ARG A 240 43.03 72.59 128.00
C ARG A 240 42.59 74.04 128.23
N ASP A 241 41.58 74.53 127.51
CA ASP A 241 41.02 75.88 127.70
C ASP A 241 40.35 76.02 129.07
N GLY A 242 39.66 74.97 129.54
CA GLY A 242 39.09 74.90 130.88
C GLY A 242 40.14 74.83 132.00
N ALA A 243 41.35 74.34 131.72
CA ALA A 243 42.48 74.36 132.63
C ALA A 243 43.20 75.73 132.61
N LEU A 244 43.33 76.36 131.43
CA LEU A 244 43.91 77.69 131.27
C LEU A 244 43.05 78.83 131.84
N ARG A 245 41.71 78.67 131.89
CA ARG A 245 40.81 79.62 132.59
C ARG A 245 40.76 79.43 134.11
N ARG A 246 41.39 78.37 134.64
CA ARG A 246 41.46 78.05 136.08
C ARG A 246 42.85 78.31 136.68
N ALA A 247 43.79 78.83 135.89
CA ALA A 247 45.09 79.34 136.32
C ALA A 247 45.08 80.87 136.22
#